data_AF-A0A837N919-F1
#
_entry.id   AF-A0A837N919-F1
#
_cell.length_a   1.000
_cell.length_b   1.000
_cell.length_c   1.000
_cell.angle_alpha   90.00
_cell.angle_beta   90.00
_cell.angle_gamma   90.00
#
_symmetry.space_group_name_H-M   'P 1'
#
loop_
_entity.id
_entity.type
_entity.pdbx_description
1 polymer ?
#
loop_
_entity_poly.entity_id
_entity_poly.type
_entity_poly.pdbx_seq_one_letter_code
_entity_poly.pdbx_strand_id
1 'polypeptide(L)'
;MILRLVKPMDIVKIHKGMHREATHQPNFAQLVDICNTIDREYFDYTVNLDSIFSIAAEYAIRLAHTEWTEDTNRAAETAFAVCLLFLNQYGIPMKGNDQILFNVMRDEWTTVDKFAPRLMLEHAKTIISHSKEPLTAGDALEMTKRSIHSPIRFGPLMTGLRSLRESFTVSGCKGVQWDNYVND
;
A
#
# COMPACT_ATOMS: atom_id res chain seq x y z
N MET A 1 -12.73 -16.86 7.83
CA MET A 1 -12.73 -15.39 7.72
C MET A 1 -13.01 -15.01 6.27
N ILE A 2 -13.81 -13.99 6.00
CA ILE A 2 -14.20 -13.60 4.64
C ILE A 2 -13.12 -12.69 4.06
N LEU A 3 -12.67 -12.96 2.83
CA LEU A 3 -11.79 -12.07 2.09
C LEU A 3 -12.60 -10.86 1.62
N ARG A 4 -12.12 -9.65 1.92
CA ARG A 4 -12.72 -8.40 1.46
C ARG A 4 -11.74 -7.66 0.56
N LEU A 5 -11.98 -7.75 -0.75
CA LEU A 5 -11.21 -7.06 -1.76
C LEU A 5 -11.64 -5.60 -1.93
N VAL A 6 -10.71 -4.76 -2.39
CA VAL A 6 -10.94 -3.33 -2.69
C VAL A 6 -11.75 -3.22 -3.98
N LYS A 7 -12.78 -2.37 -3.97
CA LYS A 7 -13.55 -2.07 -5.18
C LYS A 7 -12.97 -0.86 -5.91
N PRO A 8 -13.18 -0.71 -7.22
CA PRO A 8 -12.74 0.47 -7.98
C PRO A 8 -13.21 1.79 -7.36
N MET A 9 -14.45 1.82 -6.85
CA MET A 9 -15.00 3.00 -6.17
C MET A 9 -14.32 3.34 -4.85
N ASP A 10 -13.74 2.37 -4.14
CA ASP A 10 -12.96 2.62 -2.93
C ASP A 10 -11.64 3.30 -3.30
N ILE A 11 -10.98 2.87 -4.38
CA ILE A 11 -9.75 3.48 -4.91
C ILE A 11 -10.03 4.93 -5.35
N VAL A 12 -11.12 5.18 -6.07
CA VAL A 12 -11.52 6.55 -6.45
C VAL A 12 -11.73 7.45 -5.23
N LYS A 13 -12.36 6.93 -4.16
CA LYS A 13 -12.58 7.69 -2.92
C LYS A 13 -11.27 7.99 -2.21
N ILE A 14 -10.36 7.02 -2.15
CA ILE A 14 -9.02 7.19 -1.56
C ILE A 14 -8.25 8.25 -2.34
N HIS A 15 -8.20 8.12 -3.67
CA HIS A 15 -7.54 9.08 -4.57
C HIS A 15 -8.06 10.51 -4.36
N LYS A 16 -9.38 10.71 -4.40
CA LYS A 16 -10.00 12.02 -4.16
C LYS A 16 -9.79 12.52 -2.73
N GLY A 17 -9.70 11.61 -1.76
CA GLY A 17 -9.40 11.94 -0.36
C GLY A 17 -7.98 12.49 -0.18
N MET A 18 -7.02 11.96 -0.93
CA MET A 18 -5.61 12.36 -0.91
C MET A 18 -5.30 13.56 -1.82
N HIS A 19 -5.94 13.63 -2.99
CA HIS A 19 -5.65 14.59 -4.05
C HIS A 19 -6.89 15.41 -4.38
N ARG A 20 -7.36 16.22 -3.41
CA ARG A 20 -8.57 17.05 -3.60
C ARG A 20 -8.39 18.10 -4.70
N GLU A 21 -7.14 18.46 -4.97
CA GLU A 21 -6.69 19.37 -6.02
C GLU A 21 -6.70 18.74 -7.43
N ALA A 22 -6.89 17.43 -7.56
CA ALA A 22 -6.89 16.77 -8.86
C ALA A 22 -8.12 17.15 -9.68
N THR A 23 -7.89 17.69 -10.88
CA THR A 23 -8.94 18.10 -11.82
C THR A 23 -9.37 16.96 -12.74
N HIS A 24 -8.45 16.06 -13.09
CA HIS A 24 -8.72 14.91 -13.95
C HIS A 24 -9.35 13.76 -13.18
N GLN A 25 -10.32 13.09 -13.79
CA GLN A 25 -10.96 11.91 -13.19
C GLN A 25 -10.10 10.67 -13.45
N PRO A 26 -9.94 9.78 -12.45
CA PRO A 26 -9.35 8.47 -12.63
C PRO A 26 -10.02 7.69 -13.78
N ASN A 27 -9.24 6.97 -14.58
CA ASN A 27 -9.76 6.04 -15.57
C ASN A 27 -10.40 4.83 -14.88
N PHE A 28 -11.72 4.89 -14.75
CA PHE A 28 -12.48 3.88 -14.04
C PHE A 28 -12.40 2.49 -14.68
N ALA A 29 -12.27 2.41 -16.02
CA ALA A 29 -12.18 1.13 -16.71
C ALA A 29 -10.89 0.38 -16.35
N GLN A 30 -9.75 1.08 -16.28
CA GLN A 30 -8.48 0.50 -15.83
C GLN A 30 -8.54 0.08 -14.35
N LEU A 31 -9.19 0.87 -13.48
CA LEU A 31 -9.39 0.47 -12.08
C LEU A 31 -10.25 -0.80 -11.95
N VAL A 32 -11.29 -0.94 -12.78
CA VAL A 32 -12.10 -2.16 -12.85
C VAL A 32 -11.26 -3.35 -13.28
N ASP A 33 -10.42 -3.20 -14.31
CA ASP A 33 -9.56 -4.27 -14.81
C ASP A 33 -8.54 -4.75 -13.76
N ILE A 34 -7.90 -3.81 -13.05
CA ILE A 34 -7.00 -4.11 -11.92
C ILE A 34 -7.76 -4.91 -10.85
N CYS A 35 -8.92 -4.43 -10.41
CA CYS A 35 -9.68 -5.10 -9.35
C CYS A 35 -10.18 -6.49 -9.78
N ASN A 36 -10.63 -6.64 -11.03
CA ASN A 36 -11.07 -7.93 -11.57
C ASN A 36 -9.91 -8.92 -11.70
N THR A 37 -8.71 -8.45 -12.05
CA THR A 37 -7.53 -9.31 -12.14
C THR A 37 -7.16 -9.86 -10.77
N ILE A 38 -7.13 -9.00 -9.74
CA ILE A 38 -6.88 -9.42 -8.35
C ILE A 38 -8.00 -10.33 -7.85
N ASP A 39 -9.26 -10.03 -8.15
CA ASP A 39 -10.39 -10.89 -7.77
C ASP A 39 -10.23 -12.29 -8.36
N ARG A 40 -9.95 -12.41 -9.67
CA ARG A 40 -9.73 -13.71 -10.32
C ARG A 40 -8.57 -14.51 -9.73
N GLU A 41 -7.49 -13.83 -9.34
CA GLU A 41 -6.30 -14.49 -8.81
C GLU A 41 -6.49 -14.99 -7.37
N TYR A 42 -7.29 -14.28 -6.57
CA TYR A 42 -7.41 -14.54 -5.13
C TYR A 42 -8.82 -14.95 -4.66
N PHE A 43 -9.79 -15.14 -5.57
CA PHE A 43 -11.20 -15.45 -5.25
C PHE A 43 -11.36 -16.65 -4.29
N ASP A 44 -10.57 -17.72 -4.48
CA ASP A 44 -10.63 -18.94 -3.68
C ASP A 44 -9.55 -19.03 -2.58
N TYR A 45 -8.79 -17.96 -2.35
CA TYR A 45 -7.70 -18.00 -1.39
C TYR A 45 -8.21 -18.01 0.06
N THR A 46 -7.57 -18.82 0.89
CA THR A 46 -7.80 -18.80 2.33
C THR A 46 -7.17 -17.54 2.92
N VAL A 47 -7.97 -16.76 3.66
CA VAL A 47 -7.46 -15.56 4.33
C VAL A 47 -6.50 -15.93 5.45
N ASN A 48 -5.22 -15.73 5.19
CA ASN A 48 -4.08 -15.87 6.10
C ASN A 48 -3.09 -14.71 5.90
N LEU A 49 -2.05 -14.63 6.75
CA LEU A 49 -1.06 -13.55 6.69
C LEU A 49 -0.45 -13.38 5.30
N ASP A 50 0.03 -14.47 4.69
CA ASP A 50 0.71 -14.44 3.39
C ASP A 50 -0.23 -13.93 2.28
N SER A 51 -1.46 -14.42 2.24
CA SER A 51 -2.48 -13.97 1.28
C SER A 51 -2.82 -12.48 1.47
N ILE A 52 -2.92 -11.99 2.71
CA ILE A 52 -3.21 -10.58 3.00
C ILE A 52 -2.08 -9.68 2.48
N PHE A 53 -0.81 -10.03 2.76
CA PHE A 53 0.33 -9.24 2.29
C PHE A 53 0.51 -9.35 0.77
N SER A 54 0.25 -10.51 0.17
CA SER A 54 0.31 -10.68 -1.29
C SER A 54 -0.74 -9.81 -1.98
N ILE A 55 -1.99 -9.84 -1.53
CA ILE A 55 -3.06 -9.01 -2.11
C ILE A 55 -2.80 -7.52 -1.89
N ALA A 56 -2.27 -7.12 -0.72
CA ALA A 56 -1.87 -5.73 -0.50
C ALA A 56 -0.79 -5.28 -1.51
N ALA A 57 0.19 -6.13 -1.77
CA ALA A 57 1.25 -5.89 -2.74
C ALA A 57 0.73 -5.86 -4.19
N GLU A 58 -0.24 -6.70 -4.56
CA GLU A 58 -0.92 -6.64 -5.85
C GLU A 58 -1.55 -5.28 -6.12
N TYR A 59 -2.33 -4.78 -5.15
CA TYR A 59 -2.90 -3.44 -5.26
C TYR A 59 -1.81 -2.38 -5.38
N ALA A 60 -0.76 -2.47 -4.57
CA ALA A 60 0.35 -1.53 -4.58
C ALA A 60 1.03 -1.46 -5.96
N ILE A 61 1.49 -2.60 -6.48
CA ILE A 61 2.26 -2.65 -7.73
C ILE A 61 1.40 -2.32 -8.94
N ARG A 62 0.19 -2.90 -9.04
CA ARG A 62 -0.68 -2.64 -10.20
C ARG A 62 -1.14 -1.20 -10.25
N LEU A 63 -1.49 -0.59 -9.11
CA LEU A 63 -1.90 0.81 -9.08
C LEU A 63 -0.72 1.77 -9.28
N ALA A 64 0.48 1.43 -8.80
CA ALA A 64 1.64 2.28 -9.02
C ALA A 64 2.07 2.31 -10.49
N HIS A 65 1.94 1.18 -11.19
CA HIS A 65 2.54 0.98 -12.53
C HIS A 65 1.52 0.96 -13.68
N THR A 66 0.25 1.23 -13.43
CA THR A 66 -0.79 1.35 -14.47
C THR A 66 -1.22 2.81 -14.64
N GLU A 67 -1.46 3.23 -15.89
CA GLU A 67 -1.83 4.61 -16.25
C GLU A 67 -3.31 4.96 -15.97
N TRP A 68 -3.85 4.52 -14.82
CA TRP A 68 -5.24 4.84 -14.42
C TRP A 68 -5.45 6.30 -14.00
N THR A 69 -4.36 7.06 -13.89
CA THR A 69 -4.33 8.50 -13.67
C THR A 69 -3.17 9.08 -14.47
N GLU A 70 -3.30 10.33 -14.92
CA GLU A 70 -2.28 11.01 -15.74
C GLU A 70 -1.01 11.38 -14.96
N ASP A 71 -1.08 11.38 -13.62
CA ASP A 71 0.03 11.72 -12.74
C ASP A 71 0.53 10.45 -12.04
N THR A 72 1.68 9.95 -12.50
CA THR A 72 2.34 8.74 -11.97
C THR A 72 2.73 8.86 -10.50
N ASN A 73 3.04 10.07 -10.01
CA ASN A 73 3.34 10.27 -8.60
C ASN A 73 2.07 10.13 -7.75
N ARG A 74 0.95 10.70 -8.19
CA ARG A 74 -0.34 10.51 -7.51
C ARG A 74 -0.82 9.07 -7.60
N ALA A 75 -0.53 8.38 -8.71
CA ALA A 75 -0.78 6.95 -8.85
C ALA A 75 -0.07 6.16 -7.75
N ALA A 76 1.23 6.38 -7.60
CA ALA A 76 2.05 5.75 -6.57
C ALA A 76 1.60 6.11 -5.14
N GLU A 77 1.33 7.39 -4.84
CA GLU A 77 0.85 7.83 -3.52
C GLU A 77 -0.49 7.18 -3.17
N THR A 78 -1.42 7.11 -4.13
CA THR A 78 -2.69 6.40 -3.96
C THR A 78 -2.48 4.90 -3.78
N ALA A 79 -1.60 4.29 -4.57
CA ALA A 79 -1.29 2.86 -4.50
C ALA A 79 -0.75 2.47 -3.12
N PHE A 80 0.17 3.27 -2.57
CA PHE A 80 0.69 3.07 -1.23
C PHE A 80 -0.41 3.18 -0.18
N ALA A 81 -1.26 4.20 -0.27
CA ALA A 81 -2.40 4.34 0.64
C ALA A 81 -3.38 3.17 0.56
N VAL A 82 -3.71 2.68 -0.63
CA VAL A 82 -4.56 1.50 -0.82
C VAL A 82 -3.93 0.27 -0.17
N CYS A 83 -2.62 0.06 -0.36
CA CYS A 83 -1.87 -1.02 0.27
C CYS A 83 -1.97 -0.99 1.80
N LEU A 84 -1.67 0.15 2.42
CA LEU A 84 -1.73 0.32 3.88
C LEU A 84 -3.15 0.16 4.42
N LEU A 85 -4.14 0.76 3.75
CA LEU A 85 -5.54 0.65 4.15
C LEU A 85 -6.04 -0.79 4.03
N PHE A 86 -5.60 -1.53 3.00
CA PHE A 86 -5.94 -2.93 2.82
C PHE A 86 -5.39 -3.77 3.98
N LEU A 87 -4.17 -3.53 4.43
CA LEU A 87 -3.60 -4.20 5.61
C LEU A 87 -4.34 -3.80 6.91
N ASN A 88 -4.61 -2.51 7.08
CA ASN A 88 -5.32 -1.97 8.24
C ASN A 88 -6.71 -2.59 8.40
N GLN A 89 -7.39 -2.96 7.31
CA GLN A 89 -8.71 -3.57 7.40
C GLN A 89 -8.67 -4.91 8.18
N TYR A 90 -7.55 -5.62 8.14
CA TYR A 90 -7.32 -6.89 8.85
C TYR A 90 -6.60 -6.71 10.20
N GLY A 91 -6.40 -5.48 10.65
CA GLY A 91 -5.72 -5.19 11.92
C GLY A 91 -4.21 -5.20 11.85
N ILE A 92 -3.64 -4.97 10.66
CA ILE A 92 -2.19 -4.97 10.44
C ILE A 92 -1.74 -3.51 10.18
N PRO A 93 -1.44 -2.74 11.24
CA PRO A 93 -1.04 -1.35 11.10
C PRO A 93 0.37 -1.21 10.56
N MET A 94 0.52 -0.40 9.49
CA MET A 94 1.80 -0.06 8.89
C MET A 94 2.12 1.43 9.04
N LYS A 95 3.41 1.78 9.09
CA LYS A 95 3.85 3.18 9.11
C LYS A 95 3.55 3.84 7.75
N GLY A 96 2.80 4.93 7.78
CA GLY A 96 2.42 5.67 6.59
C GLY A 96 3.54 6.48 5.93
N ASN A 97 4.61 6.76 6.68
CA ASN A 97 5.73 7.60 6.27
C ASN A 97 7.00 6.80 5.90
N ASP A 98 6.86 5.52 5.57
CA ASP A 98 7.99 4.68 5.15
C ASP A 98 8.39 4.98 3.70
N GLN A 99 9.28 5.99 3.53
CA GLN A 99 9.73 6.45 2.22
C GLN A 99 10.53 5.37 1.46
N ILE A 100 11.22 4.47 2.16
CA ILE A 100 11.98 3.38 1.51
C ILE A 100 10.99 2.42 0.88
N LEU A 101 10.00 1.96 1.65
CA LEU A 101 8.97 1.06 1.15
C LEU A 101 8.16 1.70 0.01
N PHE A 102 7.83 2.99 0.12
CA PHE A 102 7.18 3.74 -0.95
C PHE A 102 8.02 3.78 -2.23
N ASN A 103 9.32 4.08 -2.13
CA ASN A 103 10.21 4.13 -3.28
C ASN A 103 10.35 2.75 -3.94
N VAL A 104 10.54 1.70 -3.15
CA VAL A 104 10.62 0.32 -3.67
C VAL A 104 9.34 -0.06 -4.42
N MET A 105 8.17 0.28 -3.89
CA MET A 105 6.90 0.02 -4.57
C MET A 105 6.80 0.75 -5.92
N ARG A 106 7.29 2.00 -6.01
CA ARG A 106 7.21 2.84 -7.20
C ARG A 106 8.19 2.44 -8.31
N ASP A 107 9.25 1.74 -7.96
CA ASP A 107 10.26 1.30 -8.92
C ASP A 107 9.66 0.28 -9.90
N GLU A 108 9.71 0.58 -11.20
CA GLU A 108 9.05 -0.20 -12.27
C GLU A 108 9.49 -1.67 -12.36
N TRP A 109 10.68 -2.00 -11.83
CA TRP A 109 11.22 -3.37 -11.80
C TRP A 109 10.77 -4.18 -10.58
N THR A 110 10.04 -3.55 -9.66
CA THR A 110 9.48 -4.20 -8.47
C THR A 110 8.22 -4.98 -8.83
N THR A 111 8.23 -6.25 -8.44
CA THR A 111 7.15 -7.21 -8.64
C THR A 111 6.50 -7.57 -7.31
N VAL A 112 5.31 -8.17 -7.35
CA VAL A 112 4.53 -8.53 -6.16
C VAL A 112 5.31 -9.48 -5.25
N ASP A 113 6.00 -10.47 -5.81
CA ASP A 113 6.83 -11.45 -5.09
C ASP A 113 8.06 -10.82 -4.42
N LYS A 114 8.50 -9.63 -4.86
CA LYS A 114 9.56 -8.86 -4.19
C LYS A 114 8.99 -7.92 -3.14
N PHE A 115 7.85 -7.29 -3.43
CA PHE A 115 7.28 -6.27 -2.57
C PHE A 115 6.59 -6.87 -1.34
N ALA A 116 5.84 -7.97 -1.48
CA ALA A 116 5.12 -8.58 -0.36
C ALA A 116 6.06 -9.02 0.79
N PRO A 117 7.19 -9.71 0.54
CA PRO A 117 8.14 -10.04 1.61
C PRO A 117 8.76 -8.79 2.25
N ARG A 118 9.01 -7.73 1.47
CA ARG A 118 9.54 -6.48 2.00
C ARG A 118 8.52 -5.79 2.92
N LEU A 119 7.26 -5.78 2.53
CA LEU A 119 6.14 -5.26 3.31
C LEU A 119 5.99 -6.01 4.65
N MET A 120 6.08 -7.34 4.63
CA MET A 120 6.08 -8.18 5.84
C MET A 120 7.27 -7.88 6.74
N LEU A 121 8.46 -7.70 6.17
CA LEU A 121 9.66 -7.39 6.94
C LEU A 121 9.57 -6.03 7.64
N GLU A 122 9.08 -4.99 6.96
CA GLU A 122 8.91 -3.67 7.58
C GLU A 122 7.82 -3.66 8.67
N HIS A 123 6.77 -4.47 8.50
CA HIS A 123 5.79 -4.72 9.57
C HIS A 123 6.44 -5.35 10.80
N ALA A 124 7.19 -6.44 10.60
CA ALA A 124 7.87 -7.15 11.68
C ALA A 124 8.87 -6.24 12.40
N LYS A 125 9.67 -5.46 11.67
CA LYS A 125 10.58 -4.46 12.25
C LYS A 125 9.84 -3.42 13.08
N THR A 126 8.66 -2.99 12.63
CA THR A 126 7.83 -2.06 13.39
C THR A 126 7.44 -2.67 14.74
N ILE A 127 6.96 -3.91 14.79
CA ILE A 127 6.63 -4.60 16.06
C ILE A 127 7.88 -4.70 16.95
N ILE A 128 9.00 -5.17 16.40
CA ILE A 128 10.26 -5.34 17.12
C ILE A 128 10.71 -4.01 17.75
N SER A 129 10.62 -2.91 17.00
CA SER A 129 11.06 -1.59 17.48
C SER A 129 10.23 -1.03 18.64
N HIS A 130 9.01 -1.54 18.87
CA HIS A 130 8.14 -1.15 19.98
C HIS A 130 8.10 -2.18 21.12
N SER A 131 8.78 -3.33 20.96
CA SER A 131 8.83 -4.36 21.99
C SER A 131 9.84 -4.01 23.07
N LYS A 132 9.49 -4.31 24.33
CA LYS A 132 10.43 -4.22 25.46
C LYS A 132 11.36 -5.43 25.52
N GLU A 133 10.93 -6.56 24.97
CA GLU A 133 11.68 -7.80 24.93
C GLU A 133 12.27 -8.03 23.53
N PRO A 134 13.44 -8.65 23.40
CA PRO A 134 13.98 -9.04 22.10
C PRO A 134 13.03 -10.01 21.39
N LEU A 135 12.61 -9.65 20.17
CA LEU A 135 11.76 -10.49 19.32
C LEU A 135 12.48 -10.76 18.01
N THR A 136 12.30 -11.98 17.48
CA THR A 136 12.67 -12.26 16.09
C THR A 136 11.59 -11.77 15.13
N ALA A 137 11.91 -11.68 13.84
CA ALA A 137 10.90 -11.39 12.81
C ALA A 137 9.80 -12.47 12.76
N GLY A 138 10.17 -13.73 13.00
CA GLY A 138 9.21 -14.84 13.07
C GLY A 138 8.21 -14.67 14.22
N ASP A 139 8.69 -14.27 15.40
CA ASP A 139 7.84 -14.02 16.56
C ASP A 139 6.84 -12.89 16.27
N ALA A 140 7.32 -11.78 15.70
CA ALA A 140 6.48 -10.63 15.35
C ALA A 140 5.38 -10.99 14.34
N LEU A 141 5.72 -11.79 13.31
CA LEU A 141 4.74 -12.25 12.32
C LEU A 141 3.74 -13.23 12.91
N GLU A 142 4.16 -14.11 13.82
CA GLU A 142 3.24 -15.06 14.46
C GLU A 142 2.30 -14.38 15.46
N MET A 143 2.77 -13.34 16.15
CA MET A 143 1.90 -12.44 16.91
C MET A 143 0.85 -11.78 16.02
N THR A 144 1.28 -11.25 14.86
CA THR A 144 0.39 -10.62 13.88
C THR A 144 -0.67 -11.61 13.38
N LYS A 145 -0.26 -12.83 13.01
CA LYS A 145 -1.17 -13.88 12.55
C LYS A 145 -2.28 -14.18 13.55
N ARG A 146 -1.96 -14.18 14.85
CA ARG A 146 -2.93 -14.40 15.94
C ARG A 146 -3.85 -13.19 16.16
N SER A 147 -3.42 -11.99 15.79
CA SER A 147 -4.22 -10.76 15.94
C SER A 147 -5.04 -10.40 14.70
N ILE A 148 -4.91 -11.13 13.59
CA ILE A 148 -5.73 -10.90 12.40
C ILE A 148 -7.21 -11.03 12.78
N HIS A 149 -7.99 -10.03 12.43
CA HIS A 149 -9.42 -10.01 12.68
C HIS A 149 -10.23 -9.86 11.38
N SER A 150 -11.55 -10.05 11.50
CA SER A 150 -12.45 -9.86 10.36
C SER A 150 -12.32 -8.45 9.77
N PRO A 151 -12.42 -8.30 8.44
CA PRO A 151 -12.13 -7.04 7.79
C PRO A 151 -13.13 -5.95 8.16
N ILE A 152 -12.62 -4.78 8.55
CA ILE A 152 -13.43 -3.56 8.76
C ILE A 152 -13.65 -2.80 7.45
N ARG A 153 -14.71 -1.98 7.37
CA ARG A 153 -15.00 -1.20 6.16
C ARG A 153 -13.99 -0.05 5.99
N PHE A 154 -13.67 0.32 4.76
CA PHE A 154 -12.77 1.45 4.45
C PHE A 154 -13.28 2.82 4.94
N GLY A 155 -14.59 3.02 5.05
CA GLY A 155 -15.17 4.32 5.45
C GLY A 155 -14.52 4.94 6.70
N PRO A 156 -14.52 4.24 7.85
CA PRO A 156 -13.80 4.65 9.06
C PRO A 156 -12.28 4.82 8.87
N LEU A 157 -11.66 4.02 8.00
CA LEU A 157 -10.21 3.99 7.75
C LEU A 157 -9.70 5.12 6.85
N MET A 158 -10.58 5.80 6.09
CA MET A 158 -10.18 6.95 5.26
C MET A 158 -9.89 8.22 6.07
N THR A 159 -10.13 8.19 7.38
CA THR A 159 -9.74 9.26 8.31
C THR A 159 -8.21 9.32 8.39
N GLY A 160 -7.61 10.44 7.99
CA GLY A 160 -6.15 10.61 8.00
C GLY A 160 -5.45 10.49 6.64
N LEU A 161 -6.18 10.25 5.55
CA LEU A 161 -5.61 10.24 4.19
C LEU A 161 -4.87 11.53 3.83
N ARG A 162 -5.36 12.68 4.32
CA ARG A 162 -4.67 13.97 4.15
C ARG A 162 -3.32 14.00 4.87
N SER A 163 -3.24 13.51 6.10
CA SER A 163 -1.99 13.46 6.86
C SER A 163 -1.00 12.46 6.26
N LEU A 164 -1.49 11.34 5.73
CA LEU A 164 -0.67 10.41 4.95
C LEU A 164 -0.12 11.09 3.70
N ARG A 165 -0.97 11.81 2.96
CA ARG A 165 -0.58 12.58 1.77
C ARG A 165 0.57 13.55 2.04
N GLU A 166 0.52 14.25 3.17
CA GLU A 166 1.54 15.22 3.60
C GLU A 166 2.89 14.57 3.92
N SER A 167 2.94 13.26 4.14
CA SER A 167 4.20 12.54 4.38
C SER A 167 4.99 12.21 3.10
N PHE A 168 4.35 12.25 1.93
CA PHE A 168 5.03 12.02 0.66
C PHE A 168 5.70 13.31 0.19
N THR A 169 7.01 13.23 -0.06
CA THR A 169 7.82 14.38 -0.52
C THR A 169 7.73 14.63 -2.03
N VAL A 170 7.13 13.70 -2.77
CA VAL A 170 7.20 13.63 -4.23
C VAL A 170 6.39 14.73 -4.92
N SER A 171 5.27 15.15 -4.32
CA SER A 171 4.42 16.19 -4.91
C SER A 171 4.69 17.59 -4.35
N GLY A 172 5.76 17.75 -3.59
CA GLY A 172 6.08 18.96 -2.85
C GLY A 172 7.51 19.43 -3.00
N CYS A 173 8.23 19.13 -4.09
CA CYS A 173 9.53 19.76 -4.32
C CYS A 173 9.89 19.86 -5.80
N LYS A 174 10.27 21.09 -6.17
CA LYS A 174 11.19 21.42 -7.26
C LYS A 174 12.32 20.37 -7.32
N GLY A 175 12.77 20.07 -8.54
CA GLY A 175 13.76 19.05 -8.85
C GLY A 175 14.77 18.75 -7.74
N VAL A 176 14.75 17.51 -7.26
CA VAL A 176 15.98 16.90 -6.76
C VAL A 176 16.82 16.67 -8.00
N GLN A 177 17.68 17.63 -8.33
CA GLN A 177 18.83 17.39 -9.19
C GLN A 177 19.62 16.24 -8.56
N TRP A 178 19.68 15.11 -9.24
CA TRP A 178 20.69 14.08 -9.01
C TRP A 178 22.05 14.49 -9.60
N ASP A 179 22.36 15.79 -9.57
CA ASP A 179 23.67 16.31 -9.92
C ASP A 179 24.40 16.62 -8.62
N ASN A 180 25.36 15.75 -8.31
CA ASN A 180 26.49 15.89 -7.38
C ASN A 180 26.55 14.76 -6.36
N TYR A 181 26.82 13.55 -6.83
CA TYR A 181 27.84 12.68 -6.22
C TYR A 181 28.42 11.78 -7.32
N VAL A 182 29.22 12.40 -8.20
CA VAL A 182 30.23 11.72 -9.01
C VAL A 182 31.56 12.41 -8.71
N ASN A 183 32.45 11.66 -8.06
CA ASN A 183 33.92 11.74 -7.98
C ASN A 183 34.60 13.12 -7.88
N ASP A 184 35.17 13.43 -6.72
CA ASP A 184 36.62 13.38 -6.43
C ASP A 184 36.90 13.70 -4.94
#